data_AF-A0A2U3F0N5-F1
#
_entry.id   AF-A0A2U3F0N5-F1
#
_cell.length_a   1.000
_cell.length_b   1.000
_cell.length_c   1.000
_cell.angle_alpha   90.00
_cell.angle_beta   90.00
_cell.angle_gamma   90.00
#
_symmetry.space_group_name_H-M   'P 1'
#
loop_
_entity.id
_entity.type
_entity.pdbx_description
1 polymer ?
#
loop_
_entity_poly.entity_id
_entity_poly.type
_entity_poly.pdbx_seq_one_letter_code
_entity_poly.pdbx_strand_id
1 'polypeptide(L)'
;MSTITKERVAQYANDPRMCNVNDEIRQIARIALASLEAEAVAWTDEQELRDVEKFGCAYLFTVNPITSNADPRRVIKLYTAPPAPVSVPDENGLLPCPCCGGNAEFDYDDDNLNWISCHVCGISTDTAYHTDVDARDKLRELWNHRAAMLQGKPNQD
;
A
#
# COMPACT_ATOMS: atom_id res chain seq x y z
N MET A 1 7.57 23.52 1.84
CA MET A 1 8.44 22.63 2.63
C MET A 1 7.61 22.03 3.74
N SER A 2 7.64 20.72 3.92
CA SER A 2 6.88 20.07 4.99
C SER A 2 7.50 20.40 6.35
N THR A 3 6.68 20.67 7.36
CA THR A 3 7.10 20.98 8.74
C THR A 3 7.38 19.72 9.57
N ILE A 4 7.13 18.54 9.00
CA ILE A 4 7.42 17.24 9.62
C ILE A 4 8.74 16.69 9.07
N THR A 5 9.62 16.28 9.98
CA THR A 5 10.91 15.69 9.58
C THR A 5 10.74 14.21 9.26
N LYS A 6 11.63 13.66 8.42
CA LYS A 6 11.64 12.23 8.07
C LYS A 6 11.71 11.35 9.31
N GLU A 7 12.51 11.76 10.29
CA GLU A 7 12.70 11.03 11.55
C GLU A 7 11.40 10.99 12.36
N ARG A 8 10.64 12.09 12.37
CA ARG A 8 9.35 12.15 13.07
C ARG A 8 8.29 11.29 12.37
N VAL A 9 8.28 11.26 11.04
CA VAL A 9 7.44 10.34 10.27
C VAL A 9 7.82 8.87 10.55
N ALA A 10 9.11 8.56 10.61
CA ALA A 10 9.59 7.21 10.92
C ALA A 10 9.20 6.75 12.34
N GLN A 11 9.20 7.67 13.32
CA GLN A 11 8.69 7.39 14.67
C GLN A 11 7.22 7.02 14.67
N TYR A 12 6.37 7.77 13.96
CA TYR A 12 4.95 7.45 13.84
C TYR A 12 4.68 6.13 13.12
N ALA A 13 5.52 5.76 12.14
CA ALA A 13 5.38 4.53 11.39
C ALA A 13 5.75 3.26 12.22
N ASN A 14 6.72 3.38 13.13
CA ASN A 14 7.45 2.22 13.65
C ASN A 14 7.62 2.16 15.19
N ASP A 15 7.47 3.25 15.96
CA ASP A 15 7.71 3.18 17.42
C ASP A 15 6.53 2.50 18.14
N PRO A 16 6.73 1.32 18.76
CA PRO A 16 5.67 0.62 19.48
C PRO A 16 5.23 1.35 20.76
N ARG A 17 6.02 2.31 21.27
CA ARG A 17 5.72 3.07 22.49
C ARG A 17 4.78 4.25 22.24
N MET A 18 4.50 4.57 20.98
CA MET A 18 3.49 5.56 20.59
C MET A 18 2.08 5.01 20.84
N CYS A 19 1.59 5.14 22.07
CA CYS A 19 0.25 4.69 22.47
C CYS A 19 -0.90 5.56 21.93
N ASN A 20 -0.61 6.77 21.44
CA ASN A 20 -1.60 7.71 20.90
C ASN A 20 -1.73 7.64 19.36
N VAL A 21 -1.12 6.64 18.74
CA VAL A 21 -1.07 6.49 17.28
C VAL A 21 -1.81 5.21 16.90
N ASN A 22 -3.00 5.39 16.31
CA ASN A 22 -3.79 4.29 15.76
C ASN A 22 -3.20 3.79 14.43
N ASP A 23 -3.73 2.68 13.93
CA ASP A 23 -3.21 2.02 12.72
C ASP A 23 -3.33 2.89 11.45
N GLU A 24 -4.38 3.71 11.35
CA GLU A 24 -4.54 4.67 10.24
C GLU A 24 -3.38 5.67 10.20
N ILE A 25 -3.01 6.26 11.34
CA ILE A 25 -1.89 7.20 11.41
C ILE A 25 -0.56 6.48 11.12
N ARG A 26 -0.38 5.24 11.58
CA ARG A 26 0.80 4.42 11.25
C ARG A 26 0.91 4.19 9.73
N GLN A 27 -0.21 3.88 9.09
CA GLN A 27 -0.26 3.65 7.65
C GLN A 27 0.08 4.93 6.87
N ILE A 28 -0.53 6.06 7.24
CA ILE A 28 -0.21 7.37 6.64
C ILE A 28 1.27 7.70 6.82
N ALA A 29 1.83 7.46 8.01
CA ALA A 29 3.24 7.69 8.27
C ALA A 29 4.16 6.82 7.40
N ARG A 30 3.80 5.56 7.16
CA ARG A 30 4.55 4.67 6.25
C ARG A 30 4.51 5.15 4.80
N ILE A 31 3.34 5.60 4.32
CA ILE A 31 3.18 6.17 2.97
C ILE A 31 4.04 7.43 2.82
N ALA A 32 3.97 8.32 3.81
CA ALA A 32 4.76 9.53 3.83
C ALA A 32 6.26 9.22 3.87
N LEU A 33 6.69 8.21 4.65
CA LEU A 33 8.09 7.79 4.71
C LEU A 33 8.57 7.24 3.37
N ALA A 34 7.82 6.33 2.75
CA ALA A 34 8.13 5.77 1.44
C ALA A 34 8.23 6.88 0.37
N SER A 35 7.36 7.88 0.44
CA SER A 35 7.39 9.04 -0.47
C SER A 35 8.62 9.93 -0.25
N LEU A 36 9.07 10.08 0.99
CA LEU A 36 10.28 10.85 1.34
C LEU A 36 11.57 10.12 0.96
N GLU A 37 11.53 8.79 0.86
CA GLU A 37 12.67 7.92 0.51
C GLU A 37 12.72 7.56 -0.98
N ALA A 38 11.68 7.90 -1.75
CA ALA A 38 11.60 7.59 -3.16
C ALA A 38 12.75 8.24 -3.95
N GLU A 39 13.42 7.44 -4.76
CA GLU A 39 14.39 7.90 -5.74
C GLU A 39 13.69 8.17 -7.07
N ALA A 40 14.17 9.19 -7.80
CA ALA A 40 13.63 9.49 -9.12
C ALA A 40 14.04 8.40 -10.11
N VAL A 41 13.12 8.00 -10.99
CA VAL A 41 13.36 6.99 -12.04
C VAL A 41 13.65 7.62 -13.40
N ALA A 42 13.17 8.84 -13.61
CA ALA A 42 13.41 9.64 -14.81
C ALA A 42 13.36 11.13 -14.44
N TRP A 43 13.67 11.99 -15.41
CA TRP A 43 13.34 13.40 -15.34
C TRP A 43 12.77 13.87 -16.68
N THR A 44 12.06 15.00 -16.64
CA THR A 44 11.51 15.68 -17.80
C THR A 44 11.62 17.19 -17.59
N ASP A 45 11.15 18.01 -18.53
CA ASP A 45 11.11 19.46 -18.37
C ASP A 45 9.73 20.05 -18.69
N GLU A 46 9.56 21.34 -18.42
CA GLU A 46 8.29 22.05 -18.61
C GLU A 46 7.83 22.08 -20.09
N GLN A 47 8.76 22.03 -21.04
CA GLN A 47 8.41 22.00 -22.46
C GLN A 47 7.82 20.64 -22.83
N GLU A 48 8.48 19.57 -22.41
CA GLU A 48 8.00 18.20 -22.61
C GLU A 48 6.62 18.00 -21.96
N LEU A 49 6.37 18.54 -20.76
CA LEU A 49 5.04 18.48 -20.13
C LEU A 49 3.96 19.22 -20.93
N ARG A 50 4.27 20.37 -21.54
CA ARG A 50 3.35 21.06 -22.45
C ARG A 50 3.08 20.25 -23.72
N ASP A 51 4.08 19.53 -24.21
CA ASP A 51 3.93 18.68 -25.39
C ASP A 51 3.10 17.43 -25.08
N VAL A 52 3.19 16.86 -23.86
CA VAL A 52 2.23 15.85 -23.38
C VAL A 52 0.80 16.39 -23.41
N GLU A 53 0.56 17.57 -22.86
CA GLU A 53 -0.79 18.16 -22.80
C GLU A 53 -1.35 18.44 -24.21
N LYS A 54 -0.50 18.92 -25.13
CA LYS A 54 -0.92 19.34 -26.47
C LYS A 54 -1.00 18.20 -27.48
N PHE A 55 -0.07 17.26 -27.44
CA PHE A 55 0.12 16.24 -28.47
C PHE A 55 0.00 14.80 -27.95
N GLY A 56 -0.08 14.61 -26.63
CA GLY A 56 -0.18 13.28 -26.01
C GLY A 56 1.14 12.53 -25.91
N CYS A 57 2.27 13.17 -26.20
CA CYS A 57 3.59 12.55 -26.14
C CYS A 57 4.71 13.55 -25.82
N ALA A 58 5.79 13.05 -25.20
CA ALA A 58 6.97 13.83 -24.87
C ALA A 58 8.16 12.92 -24.53
N TYR A 59 9.32 13.53 -24.33
CA TYR A 59 10.55 12.83 -23.95
C TYR A 59 10.68 12.65 -22.43
N LEU A 60 11.21 11.47 -22.08
CA LEU A 60 11.66 11.10 -20.75
C LEU A 60 13.17 10.94 -20.78
N PHE A 61 13.85 11.51 -19.80
CA PHE A 61 15.31 11.50 -19.72
C PHE A 61 15.80 10.67 -18.54
N THR A 62 16.98 10.07 -18.68
CA THR A 62 17.62 9.25 -17.65
C THR A 62 18.14 10.11 -16.50
N VAL A 63 17.92 9.66 -15.25
CA VAL A 63 18.34 10.39 -14.04
C VAL A 63 19.86 10.45 -13.88
N ASN A 64 20.59 9.46 -14.39
CA ASN A 64 22.03 9.44 -14.32
C ASN A 64 22.65 8.82 -15.60
N PRO A 65 23.53 9.55 -16.33
CA PRO A 65 23.87 10.96 -16.13
C PRO A 65 22.74 11.88 -16.58
N ILE A 66 22.54 12.97 -15.83
CA ILE A 66 21.87 14.15 -16.40
C ILE A 66 22.78 14.64 -17.52
N THR A 67 22.24 14.79 -18.73
CA THR A 67 23.03 15.21 -19.90
C THR A 67 23.72 16.53 -19.58
N SER A 68 24.98 16.70 -19.98
CA SER A 68 25.79 17.87 -19.61
C SER A 68 25.19 19.22 -20.05
N ASN A 69 24.22 19.19 -20.98
CA ASN A 69 23.52 20.34 -21.51
C ASN A 69 22.17 20.61 -20.84
N ALA A 70 21.73 19.77 -19.89
CA ALA A 70 20.50 20.00 -19.17
C ALA A 70 20.67 21.19 -18.22
N ASP A 71 19.80 22.20 -18.37
CA ASP A 71 19.70 23.27 -17.39
C ASP A 71 19.13 22.69 -16.10
N PRO A 72 19.87 22.71 -14.97
CA PRO A 72 19.37 22.19 -13.70
C PRO A 72 18.05 22.82 -13.23
N ARG A 73 17.73 24.04 -13.70
CA ARG A 73 16.46 24.72 -13.40
C ARG A 73 15.25 24.15 -14.15
N ARG A 74 15.49 23.37 -15.20
CA ARG A 74 14.43 22.76 -16.02
C ARG A 74 14.17 21.30 -15.67
N VAL A 75 14.94 20.73 -14.73
CA VAL A 75 14.83 19.32 -14.34
C VAL A 75 13.63 19.11 -13.41
N ILE A 76 12.60 18.45 -13.93
CA ILE A 76 11.46 17.95 -13.17
C ILE A 76 11.67 16.45 -12.95
N LYS A 77 11.94 16.05 -11.71
CA LYS A 77 12.14 14.63 -11.35
C LYS A 77 10.82 13.88 -11.38
N LEU A 78 10.84 12.71 -12.00
CA LEU A 78 9.73 11.79 -12.05
C LEU A 78 10.01 10.60 -11.14
N TYR A 79 9.02 10.28 -10.33
CA TYR A 79 9.09 9.20 -9.36
C TYR A 79 8.08 8.13 -9.79
N THR A 80 8.38 6.87 -9.52
CA THR A 80 7.32 5.86 -9.53
C THR A 80 6.27 6.27 -8.51
N ALA A 81 4.99 6.00 -8.80
CA ALA A 81 3.99 6.08 -7.75
C ALA A 81 4.48 5.27 -6.55
N PRO A 82 4.39 5.79 -5.31
CA PRO A 82 4.63 4.97 -4.14
C PRO A 82 3.82 3.69 -4.28
N PRO A 83 4.38 2.50 -4.00
CA PRO A 83 3.59 1.28 -4.03
C PRO A 83 2.35 1.52 -3.17
N ALA A 84 1.17 1.19 -3.71
CA ALA A 84 -0.08 1.30 -2.97
C ALA A 84 0.15 0.72 -1.57
N PRO A 85 -0.23 1.44 -0.50
CA PRO A 85 0.11 1.03 0.84
C PRO A 85 -0.29 -0.43 1.02
N VAL A 86 0.73 -1.27 1.22
CA VAL A 86 0.53 -2.69 1.51
C VAL A 86 -0.38 -2.69 2.72
N SER A 87 -1.58 -3.25 2.57
CA SER A 87 -2.50 -3.32 3.69
C SER A 87 -1.78 -4.03 4.82
N VAL A 88 -1.84 -3.44 6.01
CA VAL A 88 -1.17 -4.02 7.17
C VAL A 88 -2.15 -5.00 7.80
N PRO A 89 -1.69 -6.21 8.16
CA PRO A 89 -2.52 -7.11 8.93
C PRO A 89 -2.91 -6.46 10.25
N ASP A 90 -4.13 -6.69 10.70
CA ASP A 90 -4.61 -6.28 12.02
C ASP A 90 -3.91 -7.05 13.16
N GLU A 91 -4.34 -6.85 14.40
CA GLU A 91 -3.82 -7.57 15.57
C GLU A 91 -3.98 -9.09 15.49
N ASN A 92 -4.94 -9.60 14.71
CA ASN A 92 -5.16 -11.01 14.43
C ASN A 92 -4.35 -11.52 13.24
N GLY A 93 -3.57 -10.63 12.60
CA GLY A 93 -2.79 -10.90 11.41
C GLY A 93 -3.63 -10.99 10.14
N LEU A 94 -4.84 -10.44 10.10
CA LEU A 94 -5.73 -10.46 8.94
C LEU A 94 -5.63 -9.16 8.13
N LEU A 95 -5.51 -9.29 6.80
CA LEU A 95 -5.64 -8.17 5.88
C LEU A 95 -7.12 -7.72 5.76
N PRO A 96 -7.37 -6.44 5.44
CA PRO A 96 -8.70 -5.95 5.13
C PRO A 96 -9.38 -6.77 4.02
N CYS A 97 -10.70 -6.77 4.05
CA CYS A 97 -11.51 -7.57 3.14
C CYS A 97 -11.13 -7.34 1.67
N PRO A 98 -10.85 -8.41 0.90
CA PRO A 98 -10.51 -8.30 -0.52
C PRO A 98 -11.59 -7.64 -1.38
N CYS A 99 -12.85 -7.66 -0.93
CA CYS A 99 -13.99 -7.19 -1.71
C CYS A 99 -14.37 -5.75 -1.41
N CYS A 100 -14.44 -5.36 -0.13
CA CYS A 100 -14.93 -4.04 0.28
C CYS A 100 -13.95 -3.24 1.14
N GLY A 101 -12.79 -3.80 1.50
CA GLY A 101 -11.83 -3.17 2.41
C GLY A 101 -12.27 -3.12 3.87
N GLY A 102 -13.43 -3.70 4.23
CA GLY A 102 -13.90 -3.79 5.61
C GLY A 102 -13.10 -4.78 6.47
N ASN A 103 -13.36 -4.80 7.78
CA ASN A 103 -12.67 -5.70 8.71
C ASN A 103 -12.97 -7.18 8.41
N ALA A 104 -11.96 -8.00 8.63
CA ALA A 104 -12.02 -9.44 8.53
C ALA A 104 -11.85 -10.05 9.93
N GLU A 105 -12.58 -11.11 10.25
CA GLU A 105 -12.44 -11.78 11.54
C GLU A 105 -12.59 -13.28 11.43
N PHE A 106 -12.14 -13.98 12.47
CA PHE A 106 -12.37 -15.40 12.61
C PHE A 106 -13.79 -15.64 13.10
N ASP A 107 -14.56 -16.37 12.33
CA ASP A 107 -15.92 -16.80 12.65
C ASP A 107 -15.96 -18.29 12.97
N TYR A 108 -17.04 -18.68 13.66
CA TYR A 108 -17.28 -20.04 14.12
C TYR A 108 -18.78 -20.37 14.06
N ASP A 109 -19.14 -21.64 13.86
CA ASP A 109 -20.51 -22.14 14.02
C ASP A 109 -20.66 -23.08 15.23
N ASP A 110 -21.91 -23.51 15.44
CA ASP A 110 -22.31 -24.47 16.47
C ASP A 110 -21.76 -25.89 16.23
N ASP A 111 -21.25 -26.17 15.02
CA ASP A 111 -20.63 -27.44 14.62
C ASP A 111 -19.10 -27.44 14.79
N ASN A 112 -18.57 -26.47 15.56
CA ASN A 112 -17.15 -26.29 15.80
C ASN A 112 -16.33 -26.08 14.51
N LEU A 113 -16.92 -25.54 13.45
CA LEU A 113 -16.16 -25.09 12.28
C LEU A 113 -15.67 -23.66 12.49
N ASN A 114 -14.52 -23.34 11.91
CA ASN A 114 -13.94 -22.01 11.89
C ASN A 114 -13.58 -21.58 10.47
N TRP A 115 -13.77 -20.31 10.17
CA TRP A 115 -13.42 -19.69 8.89
C TRP A 115 -13.10 -18.21 9.11
N ILE A 116 -12.72 -17.49 8.05
CA ILE A 116 -12.60 -16.03 8.10
C ILE A 116 -13.71 -15.42 7.27
N SER A 117 -14.37 -14.38 7.76
CA SER A 117 -15.35 -13.63 6.99
C SER A 117 -15.27 -12.12 7.19
N CYS A 118 -15.96 -11.40 6.31
CA CYS A 118 -16.18 -9.97 6.43
C CYS A 118 -17.64 -9.66 6.76
N HIS A 119 -17.86 -9.03 7.92
CA HIS A 119 -19.17 -8.59 8.40
C HIS A 119 -19.86 -7.53 7.52
N VAL A 120 -19.11 -6.83 6.65
CA VAL A 120 -19.66 -5.75 5.82
C VAL A 120 -20.27 -6.28 4.54
N CYS A 121 -19.57 -7.17 3.83
CA CYS A 121 -20.00 -7.68 2.52
C CYS A 121 -20.39 -9.16 2.52
N GLY A 122 -20.16 -9.87 3.62
CA GLY A 122 -20.49 -11.29 3.79
C GLY A 122 -19.56 -12.26 3.07
N ILE A 123 -18.44 -11.79 2.48
CA ILE A 123 -17.48 -12.69 1.85
C ILE A 123 -16.73 -13.48 2.92
N SER A 124 -16.55 -14.77 2.69
CA SER A 124 -15.79 -15.66 3.57
C SER A 124 -14.67 -16.36 2.81
N THR A 125 -13.80 -17.06 3.55
CA THR A 125 -13.00 -18.15 2.99
C THR A 125 -13.93 -19.24 2.45
N ASP A 126 -13.50 -19.89 1.37
CA ASP A 126 -14.15 -21.08 0.81
C ASP A 126 -13.86 -22.35 1.62
N THR A 127 -12.90 -22.25 2.54
CA THR A 127 -12.42 -23.32 3.39
C THR A 127 -12.77 -23.01 4.85
N ALA A 128 -13.32 -24.01 5.54
CA ALA A 128 -13.54 -24.00 6.99
C ALA A 128 -12.83 -25.22 7.61
N TYR A 129 -12.33 -25.08 8.83
CA TYR A 129 -11.69 -26.18 9.58
C TYR A 129 -12.39 -26.40 10.91
N HIS A 130 -12.38 -27.64 11.41
CA HIS A 130 -12.83 -27.88 12.77
C HIS A 130 -11.91 -27.20 13.79
N THR A 131 -12.45 -26.63 14.87
CA THR A 131 -11.71 -25.89 15.90
C THR A 131 -10.66 -26.73 16.63
N ASP A 132 -10.84 -28.06 16.62
CA ASP A 132 -9.87 -29.01 17.19
C ASP A 132 -8.56 -29.06 16.39
N VAL A 133 -8.54 -28.53 15.18
CA VAL A 133 -7.34 -28.36 14.37
C VAL A 133 -6.88 -26.91 14.48
N ASP A 134 -5.63 -26.70 14.90
CA ASP A 134 -5.02 -25.38 14.84
C ASP A 134 -4.77 -24.96 13.37
N ALA A 135 -5.79 -24.36 12.78
CA ALA A 135 -5.84 -23.98 11.37
C ALA A 135 -5.84 -22.45 11.19
N ARG A 136 -5.69 -21.67 12.26
CA ARG A 136 -5.78 -20.19 12.20
C ARG A 136 -4.73 -19.61 11.26
N ASP A 137 -3.51 -20.12 11.28
CA ASP A 137 -2.44 -19.68 10.40
C ASP A 137 -2.74 -20.00 8.93
N LYS A 138 -3.29 -21.19 8.63
CA LYS A 138 -3.69 -21.57 7.28
C LYS A 138 -4.83 -20.70 6.74
N LEU A 139 -5.85 -20.45 7.57
CA LEU A 139 -6.94 -19.56 7.22
C LEU A 139 -6.44 -18.14 6.95
N ARG A 140 -5.54 -17.63 7.80
CA ARG A 140 -4.89 -16.33 7.62
C ARG A 140 -4.13 -16.26 6.30
N GLU A 141 -3.33 -17.28 5.99
CA GLU A 141 -2.61 -17.35 4.72
C GLU A 141 -3.56 -17.29 3.52
N LEU A 142 -4.63 -18.08 3.52
CA LEU A 142 -5.62 -18.11 2.44
C LEU A 142 -6.29 -16.74 2.25
N TRP A 143 -6.75 -16.13 3.34
CA TRP A 143 -7.40 -14.82 3.31
C TRP A 143 -6.45 -13.72 2.82
N ASN A 144 -5.26 -13.64 3.42
CA ASN A 144 -4.29 -12.60 3.11
C ASN A 144 -3.74 -12.73 1.70
N HIS A 145 -3.57 -13.95 1.20
CA HIS A 145 -3.17 -14.17 -0.19
C HIS A 145 -4.22 -13.63 -1.16
N ARG A 146 -5.50 -13.89 -0.89
CA ARG A 146 -6.62 -13.36 -1.70
C ARG A 146 -6.69 -11.83 -1.65
N ALA A 147 -6.53 -11.24 -0.47
CA ALA A 147 -6.49 -9.78 -0.29
C ALA A 147 -5.32 -9.13 -1.05
N ALA A 148 -4.12 -9.70 -0.95
CA ALA A 148 -2.93 -9.18 -1.63
C ALA A 148 -3.03 -9.25 -3.16
N MET A 149 -3.56 -10.35 -3.71
CA MET A 149 -3.72 -10.51 -5.17
C MET A 149 -4.66 -9.48 -5.80
N LEU A 150 -5.68 -9.03 -5.06
CA LEU A 150 -6.67 -8.07 -5.57
C LEU A 150 -6.21 -6.61 -5.43
N GLN A 151 -5.35 -6.31 -4.44
CA GLN A 151 -4.72 -5.00 -4.28
C GLN A 151 -3.68 -4.67 -5.37
N GLY A 152 -3.21 -5.68 -6.13
CA GLY A 152 -2.25 -5.53 -7.22
C GLY A 152 -2.85 -5.35 -8.62
N LYS A 153 -4.18 -5.35 -8.78
CA LYS A 153 -4.81 -5.10 -10.10
C LYS A 153 -4.94 -3.60 -10.34
N PRO A 154 -4.33 -3.02 -11.38
CA PRO A 154 -4.70 -1.67 -11.81
C PRO A 154 -6.17 -1.68 -12.20
N ASN A 155 -6.96 -0.74 -11.66
CA ASN A 155 -8.33 -0.48 -12.14
C ASN A 155 -8.26 -0.26 -13.65
N GLN A 156 -8.79 -1.20 -14.42
CA GLN A 156 -9.08 -1.00 -15.82
C GLN A 156 -10.49 -0.41 -15.89
N ASP A 157 -10.56 0.91 -16.01
CA ASP A 157 -11.72 1.64 -16.55
C ASP A 157 -11.33 2.24 -17.90
#